data_AF-A0A9P6XTU7-F1
#
_entry.id   AF-A0A9P6XTU7-F1
#
_cell.length_a   1.000
_cell.length_b   1.000
_cell.length_c   1.000
_cell.angle_alpha   90.00
_cell.angle_beta   90.00
_cell.angle_gamma   90.00
#
_symmetry.space_group_name_H-M   'P 1'
#
loop_
_entity.id
_entity.type
_entity.pdbx_description
1 polymer ?
#
loop_
_entity_poly.entity_id
_entity_poly.type
_entity_poly.pdbx_seq_one_letter_code
_entity_poly.pdbx_strand_id
1 'polypeptide(L)'
;MQPYRLEMGTRLETPKGKNLYEYWGSTIAAYLNERQEGKKSPVIVNLASEEYFKSVDLKTLKARVVQCVFQDWKNGAWKIISFHAKRARGLMARYAIQHKVTKPEGLQGFDLEGYAYDASASSEDKLVFRRKL
;
A
#
# COMPACT_ATOMS: atom_id res chain seq x y z
N MET A 1 -11.87 11.82 14.36
CA MET A 1 -10.45 12.18 14.50
C MET A 1 -10.34 13.65 14.89
N GLN A 2 -9.44 14.01 15.80
CA GLN A 2 -9.08 15.42 16.07
C GLN A 2 -7.88 15.83 15.19
N PRO A 3 -7.67 17.12 14.91
CA PRO A 3 -6.48 17.57 14.18
C PRO A 3 -5.20 17.21 14.95
N TYR A 4 -4.23 16.60 14.26
CA TYR A 4 -2.92 16.28 14.83
C TYR A 4 -1.85 16.29 13.73
N ARG A 5 -0.58 16.40 14.14
CA ARG A 5 0.59 16.22 13.26
C ARG A 5 1.62 15.33 13.95
N LEU A 6 1.57 14.03 13.64
CA LEU A 6 2.49 13.02 14.16
C LEU A 6 2.68 11.97 13.07
N GLU A 7 3.68 12.19 12.22
CA GLU A 7 3.99 11.28 11.11
C GLU A 7 4.63 10.00 11.64
N MET A 8 4.42 8.86 10.95
CA MET A 8 4.92 7.56 11.42
C MET A 8 6.46 7.55 11.52
N GLY A 9 7.15 8.33 10.70
CA GLY A 9 8.60 8.52 10.78
C GLY A 9 9.12 9.34 11.97
N THR A 10 8.26 9.96 12.78
CA THR A 10 8.69 10.80 13.90
C THR A 10 9.43 9.99 14.95
N ARG A 11 10.62 10.46 15.34
CA ARG A 11 11.35 9.95 16.51
C ARG A 11 10.72 10.54 17.77
N LEU A 12 9.88 9.75 18.40
CA LEU A 12 9.24 10.09 19.67
C LEU A 12 9.58 8.98 20.67
N GLU A 13 10.30 9.34 21.73
CA GLU A 13 10.62 8.42 22.80
C GLU A 13 9.42 8.25 23.73
N THR A 14 9.12 6.99 24.06
CA THR A 14 8.01 6.58 24.91
C THR A 14 8.47 5.43 25.80
N PRO A 15 7.74 5.08 26.88
CA PRO A 15 8.04 3.88 27.67
C PRO A 15 8.01 2.57 26.86
N LYS A 16 7.39 2.57 25.67
CA LYS A 16 7.29 1.40 24.78
C LYS A 16 8.38 1.35 23.70
N GLY A 17 9.21 2.38 23.56
CA GLY A 17 10.27 2.42 22.54
C GLY A 17 10.65 3.82 22.10
N LYS A 18 11.69 3.91 21.28
CA LYS A 18 12.33 5.18 20.87
C LYS A 18 11.71 5.85 19.63
N ASN A 19 10.71 5.22 19.03
CA ASN A 19 10.00 5.72 17.85
C ASN A 19 8.61 5.07 17.75
N LEU A 20 7.79 5.56 16.82
CA LEU A 20 6.41 5.10 16.65
C LEU A 20 6.30 3.66 16.12
N TYR A 21 7.30 3.16 15.37
CA TYR A 21 7.30 1.76 14.92
C TYR A 21 7.39 0.80 16.11
N GLU A 22 8.28 1.08 17.05
CA GLU A 22 8.42 0.30 18.29
C GLU A 22 7.20 0.46 19.21
N TYR A 23 6.69 1.68 19.34
CA TYR A 23 5.48 1.96 20.11
C TYR A 23 4.29 1.12 19.65
N TRP A 24 4.06 1.04 18.34
CA TRP A 24 2.95 0.28 17.78
C TRP A 24 3.20 -1.22 17.78
N GLY A 25 4.46 -1.66 17.58
CA GLY A 25 4.83 -3.07 17.59
C GLY A 25 3.91 -3.90 16.68
N SER A 26 3.30 -4.96 17.24
CA SER A 26 2.37 -5.82 16.51
C SER A 26 0.91 -5.32 16.49
N THR A 27 0.60 -4.22 17.19
CA THR A 27 -0.78 -3.76 17.41
C THR A 27 -1.54 -3.51 16.11
N ILE A 28 -0.90 -2.87 15.13
CA ILE A 28 -1.52 -2.56 13.83
C ILE A 28 -1.79 -3.85 13.05
N ALA A 29 -0.83 -4.78 13.01
CA ALA A 29 -1.00 -6.06 12.33
C ALA A 29 -2.08 -6.94 13.01
N ALA A 30 -2.14 -6.95 14.34
CA ALA A 30 -3.17 -7.64 15.10
C ALA A 30 -4.57 -7.09 14.78
N TYR A 31 -4.73 -5.77 14.78
CA TYR A 31 -5.99 -5.13 14.39
C TYR A 31 -6.37 -5.45 12.94
N LEU A 32 -5.41 -5.45 12.01
CA LEU A 32 -5.67 -5.84 10.62
C LEU A 32 -6.10 -7.31 10.52
N ASN A 33 -5.55 -8.22 11.33
CA ASN A 33 -5.98 -9.62 11.37
C ASN A 33 -7.44 -9.75 11.83
N GLU A 34 -7.85 -9.02 12.88
CA GLU A 34 -9.25 -8.97 13.34
C GLU A 34 -10.18 -8.50 12.21
N ARG A 35 -9.74 -7.50 11.41
CA ARG A 35 -10.53 -7.03 10.26
C ARG A 35 -10.68 -8.02 9.13
N GLN A 36 -9.88 -9.08 9.12
CA GLN A 36 -9.89 -10.14 8.12
C GLN A 36 -10.46 -11.46 8.65
N GLU A 37 -10.92 -11.50 9.91
CA GLU A 37 -11.46 -12.71 10.53
C GLU A 37 -12.63 -13.30 9.73
N GLY A 38 -12.70 -14.64 9.67
CA GLY A 38 -13.69 -15.38 8.89
C GLY A 38 -13.40 -15.47 7.38
N LYS A 39 -12.40 -14.76 6.85
CA LYS A 39 -12.00 -14.88 5.44
C LYS A 39 -11.04 -16.06 5.26
N LYS A 40 -11.36 -16.97 4.32
CA LYS A 40 -10.53 -18.14 4.01
C LYS A 40 -9.15 -17.80 3.46
N SER A 41 -9.04 -16.73 2.68
CA SER A 41 -7.79 -16.28 2.05
C SER A 41 -7.71 -14.75 2.15
N PRO A 42 -7.32 -14.21 3.32
CA PRO A 42 -7.33 -12.78 3.55
C PRO A 42 -6.23 -12.08 2.74
N VAL A 43 -6.60 -11.01 2.06
CA VAL A 43 -5.69 -10.18 1.26
C VAL A 43 -5.77 -8.73 1.71
N ILE A 44 -4.62 -8.09 1.80
CA ILE A 44 -4.47 -6.65 1.98
C ILE A 44 -3.76 -6.07 0.77
N VAL A 45 -4.39 -5.09 0.12
CA VAL A 45 -3.78 -4.33 -0.96
C VAL A 45 -3.04 -3.15 -0.33
N ASN A 46 -1.71 -3.11 -0.44
CA ASN A 46 -0.92 -2.01 0.09
C ASN A 46 -0.85 -0.85 -0.89
N LEU A 47 -1.56 0.23 -0.53
CA LEU A 47 -1.52 1.54 -1.19
C LEU A 47 -0.95 2.63 -0.26
N ALA A 48 -0.39 2.26 0.88
CA ALA A 48 0.27 3.21 1.79
C ALA A 48 1.66 3.60 1.26
N SER A 49 2.25 4.65 1.84
CA SER A 49 3.69 4.88 1.68
C SER A 49 4.49 3.87 2.51
N GLU A 50 5.75 3.66 2.15
CA GLU A 50 6.68 2.82 2.93
C GLU A 50 6.77 3.27 4.39
N GLU A 51 6.75 4.58 4.64
CA GLU A 51 6.79 5.14 6.00
C GLU A 51 5.65 4.62 6.87
N TYR A 52 4.43 4.57 6.34
CA TYR A 52 3.28 4.07 7.10
C TYR A 52 3.21 2.54 7.07
N PHE A 53 3.49 1.91 5.94
CA PHE A 53 3.41 0.46 5.83
C PHE A 53 4.44 -0.27 6.70
N LYS A 54 5.61 0.33 6.95
CA LYS A 54 6.62 -0.20 7.87
C LYS A 54 6.11 -0.36 9.32
N SER A 55 5.01 0.30 9.70
CA SER A 55 4.36 0.08 11.00
C SER A 55 3.54 -1.20 11.08
N VAL A 56 3.33 -1.89 9.95
CA VAL A 56 2.64 -3.18 9.91
C VAL A 56 3.67 -4.29 10.10
N ASP A 57 3.63 -4.97 11.24
CA ASP A 57 4.44 -6.15 11.50
C ASP A 57 4.00 -7.34 10.63
N LEU A 58 4.73 -7.58 9.54
CA LEU A 58 4.46 -8.67 8.60
C LEU A 58 4.62 -10.07 9.20
N LYS A 59 5.34 -10.22 10.32
CA LYS A 59 5.46 -11.52 11.01
C LYS A 59 4.17 -11.88 11.74
N THR A 60 3.47 -10.88 12.26
CA THR A 60 2.18 -11.05 12.93
C THR A 60 1.01 -11.07 11.93
N LEU A 61 1.14 -10.36 10.80
CA LEU A 61 0.07 -10.27 9.81
C LEU A 61 -0.18 -11.62 9.12
N LYS A 62 -1.42 -12.09 9.16
CA LYS A 62 -1.87 -13.34 8.52
C LYS A 62 -2.27 -13.16 7.07
N ALA A 63 -2.66 -11.94 6.69
CA ALA A 63 -3.12 -11.63 5.35
C ALA A 63 -1.96 -11.60 4.35
N ARG A 64 -2.21 -12.15 3.15
CA ARG A 64 -1.34 -11.95 2.00
C ARG A 64 -1.33 -10.48 1.62
N VAL A 65 -0.15 -9.90 1.38
CA VAL A 65 -0.05 -8.49 0.98
C VAL A 65 0.23 -8.39 -0.50
N VAL A 66 -0.59 -7.61 -1.20
CA VAL A 66 -0.38 -7.26 -2.61
C VAL A 66 0.05 -5.80 -2.69
N GLN A 67 1.29 -5.57 -3.10
CA GLN A 67 1.85 -4.24 -3.29
C GLN A 67 1.46 -3.68 -4.66
N CYS A 68 0.87 -2.48 -4.69
CA CYS A 68 0.73 -1.73 -5.94
C CYS A 68 1.87 -0.70 -6.06
N VAL A 69 2.54 -0.67 -7.21
CA VAL A 69 3.65 0.24 -7.50
C VAL A 69 3.34 1.03 -8.76
N PHE A 70 3.45 2.35 -8.66
CA PHE A 70 3.17 3.28 -9.76
C PHE A 70 4.47 3.91 -10.24
N GLN A 71 4.78 3.76 -11.52
CA GLN A 71 6.00 4.25 -12.16
C GLN A 71 5.67 5.15 -13.34
N ASP A 72 6.39 6.26 -13.45
CA ASP A 72 6.37 7.13 -14.62
C ASP A 72 7.67 6.96 -15.41
N TRP A 73 7.60 7.08 -16.73
CA TRP A 73 8.80 7.16 -17.57
C TRP A 73 9.46 8.54 -17.42
N LYS A 74 10.72 8.58 -16.99
CA LYS A 74 11.48 9.82 -16.86
C LYS A 74 12.97 9.58 -17.07
N ASN A 75 13.57 10.36 -17.98
CA ASN A 75 14.99 10.30 -18.31
C ASN A 75 15.45 8.88 -18.72
N GLY A 76 14.71 8.23 -19.61
CA GLY A 76 15.07 6.92 -20.16
C GLY A 76 14.84 5.73 -19.23
N ALA A 77 14.19 5.92 -18.08
CA ALA A 77 13.91 4.84 -17.13
C ALA A 77 12.55 5.00 -16.43
N TRP A 78 12.01 3.88 -15.95
CA TRP A 78 10.83 3.85 -15.09
C TRP A 78 11.19 4.25 -13.65
N LYS A 79 10.51 5.26 -13.10
CA LYS A 79 10.76 5.77 -11.75
C LYS A 79 9.48 6.00 -10.98
N ILE A 80 9.54 5.83 -9.65
CA ILE A 80 8.44 6.24 -8.78
C ILE A 80 8.58 7.75 -8.56
N ILE A 81 7.69 8.53 -9.16
CA ILE A 81 7.61 9.98 -8.92
C ILE A 81 6.65 10.21 -7.76
N SER A 82 7.16 10.61 -6.60
CA SER A 82 6.42 10.57 -5.31
C SER A 82 5.05 11.26 -5.36
N PHE A 83 4.95 12.45 -5.96
CA PHE A 83 3.68 13.17 -6.12
C PHE A 83 2.65 12.38 -6.95
N HIS A 84 3.08 11.82 -8.09
CA HIS A 84 2.23 11.02 -8.96
C HIS A 84 1.84 9.71 -8.30
N ALA A 85 2.78 9.02 -7.65
CA ALA A 85 2.51 7.76 -6.96
C ALA A 85 1.52 7.95 -5.81
N LYS A 86 1.59 9.05 -5.05
CA LYS A 86 0.59 9.39 -4.01
C LYS A 86 -0.81 9.55 -4.62
N ARG A 87 -0.93 10.27 -5.74
CA ARG A 87 -2.20 10.43 -6.46
C ARG A 87 -2.72 9.10 -7.01
N ALA A 88 -1.85 8.32 -7.66
CA ALA A 88 -2.18 7.03 -8.25
C ALA A 88 -2.65 6.00 -7.21
N ARG A 89 -2.10 6.02 -5.99
CA ARG A 89 -2.60 5.21 -4.87
C ARG A 89 -4.06 5.54 -4.52
N GLY A 90 -4.41 6.83 -4.46
CA GLY A 90 -5.80 7.27 -4.25
C GLY A 90 -6.72 6.86 -5.40
N LEU A 91 -6.24 6.99 -6.64
CA LEU A 91 -6.97 6.56 -7.84
C LEU A 91 -7.21 5.04 -7.84
N MET A 92 -6.22 4.24 -7.48
CA MET A 92 -6.36 2.78 -7.37
C MET A 92 -7.35 2.39 -6.29
N ALA A 93 -7.30 3.03 -5.11
CA ALA A 93 -8.29 2.80 -4.06
C ALA A 93 -9.71 3.14 -4.55
N ARG A 94 -9.88 4.29 -5.22
CA ARG A 94 -11.16 4.68 -5.84
C ARG A 94 -11.62 3.66 -6.88
N TYR A 95 -10.73 3.25 -7.79
CA TYR A 95 -11.01 2.28 -8.83
C TYR A 95 -11.51 0.96 -8.24
N ALA A 96 -10.79 0.41 -7.25
CA ALA A 96 -11.14 -0.85 -6.60
C ALA A 96 -12.52 -0.79 -5.95
N ILE A 97 -12.85 0.34 -5.30
CA ILE A 97 -14.16 0.56 -4.67
C ILE A 97 -15.26 0.68 -5.74
N GLN A 98 -15.06 1.51 -6.77
CA GLN A 98 -16.08 1.78 -7.79
C GLN A 98 -16.40 0.54 -8.63
N HIS A 99 -15.39 -0.28 -8.93
CA HIS A 99 -15.54 -1.52 -9.68
C HIS A 99 -15.84 -2.73 -8.80
N LYS A 100 -16.00 -2.52 -7.47
CA LYS A 100 -16.27 -3.58 -6.48
C LYS A 100 -15.29 -4.74 -6.62
N VAL A 101 -14.00 -4.43 -6.79
CA VAL A 101 -12.95 -5.44 -6.95
C VAL A 101 -12.85 -6.29 -5.70
N THR A 102 -13.04 -7.61 -5.86
CA THR A 102 -13.00 -8.58 -4.74
C THR A 102 -11.75 -9.44 -4.72
N LYS A 103 -10.93 -9.40 -5.78
CA LYS A 103 -9.68 -10.16 -5.89
C LYS A 103 -8.55 -9.32 -6.52
N PRO A 104 -7.28 -9.58 -6.19
CA PRO A 104 -6.14 -8.82 -6.72
C PRO A 104 -6.07 -8.72 -8.24
N GLU A 105 -6.49 -9.77 -8.96
CA GLU A 105 -6.46 -9.81 -10.42
C GLU A 105 -7.34 -8.72 -11.03
N GLY A 106 -8.44 -8.35 -10.36
CA GLY A 106 -9.31 -7.26 -10.81
C GLY A 106 -8.66 -5.88 -10.75
N LEU A 107 -7.53 -5.71 -10.04
CA LEU A 107 -6.77 -4.46 -10.03
C LEU A 107 -5.94 -4.26 -11.30
N GLN A 108 -5.66 -5.33 -12.05
CA GLN A 108 -4.85 -5.27 -13.27
C GLN A 108 -5.54 -4.45 -14.39
N GLY A 109 -6.87 -4.28 -14.31
CA GLY A 109 -7.63 -3.43 -15.22
C GLY A 109 -7.57 -1.93 -14.92
N PHE A 110 -6.79 -1.50 -13.93
CA PHE A 110 -6.63 -0.08 -13.62
C PHE A 110 -5.93 0.68 -14.75
N ASP A 111 -6.61 1.69 -15.30
CA ASP A 111 -6.20 2.45 -16.49
C ASP A 111 -6.29 3.98 -16.32
N LEU A 112 -6.47 4.47 -15.09
CA LEU A 112 -6.71 5.90 -14.84
C LEU A 112 -5.45 6.75 -15.06
N GLU A 113 -5.65 7.94 -15.62
CA GLU A 113 -4.60 8.95 -15.89
C GLU A 113 -3.41 8.43 -16.71
N GLY A 114 -3.62 7.43 -17.57
CA GLY A 114 -2.61 6.88 -18.47
C GLY A 114 -1.67 5.85 -17.84
N TYR A 115 -1.94 5.42 -16.61
CA TYR A 115 -1.30 4.22 -16.06
C TYR A 115 -1.87 2.97 -16.74
N ALA A 116 -1.04 1.95 -16.92
CA ALA A 116 -1.47 0.62 -17.33
C ALA A 116 -0.67 -0.44 -16.58
N TYR A 117 -1.29 -1.59 -16.32
CA TYR A 117 -0.61 -2.74 -15.72
C TYR A 117 0.51 -3.26 -16.63
N ASP A 118 1.68 -3.51 -16.04
CA ASP A 118 2.83 -4.11 -16.73
C ASP A 118 3.07 -5.51 -16.17
N ALA A 119 2.63 -6.52 -16.92
CA ALA A 119 2.77 -7.92 -16.53
C ALA A 119 4.24 -8.36 -16.38
N SER A 120 5.14 -7.83 -17.23
CA SER A 120 6.56 -8.20 -17.22
C SER A 120 7.31 -7.67 -15.99
N ALA A 121 6.85 -6.55 -15.44
CA ALA A 121 7.41 -5.94 -14.24
C ALA A 121 6.71 -6.39 -12.95
N SER A 122 5.63 -7.16 -13.07
CA SER A 122 4.78 -7.59 -11.97
C SER A 122 5.08 -9.02 -11.53
N SER A 123 4.72 -9.33 -10.29
CA SER A 123 4.68 -10.67 -9.75
C SER A 123 3.34 -10.89 -9.04
N GLU A 124 3.16 -12.08 -8.48
CA GLU A 124 1.96 -12.44 -7.72
C GLU A 124 1.63 -11.39 -6.63
N ASP A 125 2.63 -10.94 -5.86
CA ASP A 125 2.45 -9.99 -4.73
C ASP A 125 2.85 -8.55 -5.04
N LYS A 126 3.21 -8.26 -6.28
CA LYS A 126 3.62 -6.92 -6.70
C LYS A 126 3.04 -6.59 -8.06
N LEU A 127 2.05 -5.71 -8.07
CA LEU A 127 1.42 -5.19 -9.29
C LEU A 127 2.05 -3.85 -9.66
N VAL A 128 2.71 -3.81 -10.81
CA VAL A 128 3.37 -2.61 -11.32
C VAL A 128 2.50 -1.98 -12.40
N PHE A 129 2.23 -0.68 -12.23
CA PHE A 129 1.49 0.15 -13.16
C PHE A 129 2.41 1.23 -13.69
N ARG A 130 2.46 1.38 -15.01
CA ARG A 130 3.39 2.27 -15.72
C ARG A 130 2.65 3.27 -16.56
N ARG A 131 3.17 4.50 -16.57
CA ARG A 131 2.67 5.59 -17.40
C ARG A 131 3.81 6.26 -18.14
N LYS A 132 3.67 6.38 -19.46
CA LYS A 132 4.56 7.17 -20.30
C LYS A 132 3.79 8.39 -20.78
N LEU A 133 4.18 9.57 -20.30
CA LEU A 133 3.73 10.86 -20.83
C LEU A 133 4.54 11.22 -22.07
#